data_AF-W4KQ74-F1
#
_entry.id   AF-W4KQ74-F1
#
_cell.length_a   1.000
_cell.length_b   1.000
_cell.length_c   1.000
_cell.angle_alpha   90.00
_cell.angle_beta   90.00
_cell.angle_gamma   90.00
#
_symmetry.space_group_name_H-M   'P 1'
#
loop_
_entity.id
_entity.type
_entity.pdbx_description
1 polymer ?
#
loop_
_entity_poly.entity_id
_entity_poly.type
_entity_poly.pdbx_seq_one_letter_code
_entity_poly.pdbx_strand_id
1 'polypeptide(L)'
;MPLDFMPQHDEQEEMGDLRVYDSDFSEDSTPDASSDEDIPTPLIPLNPEIQALIPPETGYPPRMTTDLKWVCPVGGCMYSIDLMRLTDENVRPLPRKHVVFMRSKRWVLGDSRVQTCFYDMVSPHYEWHINENGVRRVKATKEYPYEFKWINPRLHKPWPPLEWVNRVSARRDDDLEEESSQVRVKKEVLDLNASAI
;
A
#
# COMPACT_ATOMS: atom_id res chain seq x y z
N MET A 1 -74.15 28.16 -22.15
CA MET A 1 -73.78 29.56 -21.85
C MET A 1 -72.33 29.75 -22.21
N PRO A 2 -72.00 30.69 -23.12
CA PRO A 2 -70.63 30.94 -23.57
C PRO A 2 -69.96 31.97 -22.66
N LEU A 3 -68.67 31.78 -22.35
CA LEU A 3 -67.82 32.83 -21.83
C LEU A 3 -66.71 33.06 -22.86
N ASP A 4 -66.96 34.09 -23.66
CA ASP A 4 -65.98 34.78 -24.48
C ASP A 4 -65.06 35.64 -23.61
N PHE A 5 -63.92 35.98 -24.22
CA PHE A 5 -63.02 37.08 -23.93
C PHE A 5 -61.83 36.82 -22.99
N MET A 6 -60.74 36.35 -23.60
CA MET A 6 -59.39 36.75 -23.22
C MET A 6 -59.16 38.24 -23.52
N PRO A 7 -58.21 38.86 -22.81
CA PRO A 7 -57.22 39.68 -23.48
C PRO A 7 -55.82 39.10 -23.29
N GLN A 8 -55.11 39.03 -24.41
CA GLN A 8 -53.67 38.78 -24.52
C GLN A 8 -52.88 39.85 -23.77
N HIS A 9 -51.80 39.44 -23.10
CA HIS A 9 -50.63 40.29 -22.99
C HIS A 9 -49.40 39.44 -23.29
N ASP A 10 -48.77 39.87 -24.36
CA ASP A 10 -47.58 39.37 -25.00
C ASP A 10 -46.32 39.46 -24.10
N GLU A 11 -45.41 38.53 -24.38
CA GLU A 11 -43.97 38.76 -24.45
C GLU A 11 -43.27 39.35 -23.22
N GLN A 12 -42.58 38.50 -22.46
CA GLN A 12 -41.31 38.89 -21.86
C GLN A 12 -40.31 37.74 -21.95
N GLU A 13 -39.48 37.92 -22.96
CA GLU A 13 -38.25 37.28 -23.36
C GLU A 13 -37.39 36.70 -22.22
N GLU A 14 -36.97 35.47 -22.50
CA GLU A 14 -35.82 34.72 -22.03
C GLU A 14 -34.60 35.61 -21.71
N MET A 15 -34.51 36.07 -20.46
CA MET A 15 -33.30 36.72 -19.95
C MET A 15 -32.31 35.63 -19.56
N GLY A 16 -31.42 35.31 -20.50
CA GLY A 16 -30.24 34.50 -20.28
C GLY A 16 -29.46 35.02 -19.08
N ASP A 17 -29.42 34.18 -18.04
CA ASP A 17 -28.67 34.41 -16.82
C ASP A 17 -27.18 34.44 -17.19
N LEU A 18 -26.70 35.66 -17.47
CA LEU A 18 -25.30 36.00 -17.68
C LEU A 18 -24.54 35.63 -16.42
N ARG A 19 -24.02 34.41 -16.38
CA ARG A 19 -23.04 33.96 -15.39
C ARG A 19 -21.79 34.83 -15.53
N VAL A 20 -21.78 35.93 -14.78
CA VAL A 20 -20.59 36.74 -14.53
C VAL A 20 -19.62 35.83 -13.76
N TYR A 21 -18.65 35.27 -14.49
CA TYR A 21 -17.52 34.59 -13.89
C TYR A 21 -16.62 35.64 -13.24
N ASP A 22 -16.39 35.51 -11.93
CA ASP A 22 -15.40 36.30 -11.20
C ASP A 22 -14.00 35.91 -11.72
N SER A 23 -13.39 36.79 -12.52
CA SER A 23 -12.03 36.66 -13.02
C SER A 23 -11.00 37.07 -11.96
N ASP A 24 -11.04 36.43 -10.79
CA ASP A 24 -10.11 36.68 -9.68
C ASP A 24 -9.07 35.55 -9.48
N PHE A 25 -8.95 34.64 -10.46
CA PHE A 25 -7.81 33.71 -10.52
C PHE A 25 -6.72 34.28 -11.42
N SER A 26 -6.02 35.29 -10.90
CA SER A 26 -4.70 35.71 -11.42
C SER A 26 -3.72 35.79 -10.24
N GLU A 27 -3.50 34.65 -9.60
CA GLU A 27 -2.27 34.43 -8.84
C GLU A 27 -1.29 33.71 -9.75
N ASP A 28 -0.15 34.35 -10.02
CA ASP A 28 0.99 33.73 -10.67
C ASP A 28 1.42 32.51 -9.84
N SER A 29 1.06 31.31 -10.30
CA SER A 29 1.54 30.06 -9.74
C SER A 29 3.02 29.89 -10.08
N THR A 30 3.90 30.52 -9.32
CA THR A 30 5.27 29.99 -9.11
C THR A 30 5.22 29.08 -7.89
N PRO A 31 5.16 27.74 -8.06
CA PRO A 31 5.73 26.89 -7.05
C PRO A 31 7.26 27.03 -7.15
N ASP A 32 7.88 27.71 -6.19
CA ASP A 32 9.20 27.28 -5.76
C ASP A 32 8.99 25.88 -5.17
N ALA A 33 9.13 24.86 -6.01
CA ALA A 33 9.14 23.48 -5.58
C ALA A 33 10.47 23.21 -4.86
N SER A 34 10.58 23.72 -3.64
CA SER A 34 11.66 23.39 -2.72
C SER A 34 11.09 23.09 -1.35
N SER A 35 10.46 21.93 -1.26
CA SER A 35 10.77 21.02 -0.17
C SER A 35 10.32 19.65 -0.66
N ASP A 36 11.27 18.90 -1.25
CA ASP A 36 11.18 17.44 -1.24
C ASP A 36 11.06 17.07 0.24
N GLU A 37 9.83 16.89 0.72
CA GLU A 37 9.63 16.06 1.88
C GLU A 37 10.23 14.71 1.50
N ASP A 38 11.35 14.37 2.16
CA ASP A 38 11.99 13.07 2.11
C ASP A 38 10.97 12.00 2.47
N ILE A 39 10.13 11.62 1.50
CA ILE A 39 9.45 10.34 1.50
C ILE A 39 10.60 9.36 1.60
N PRO A 40 10.70 8.55 2.68
CA PRO A 40 11.77 7.58 2.81
C PRO A 40 11.68 6.66 1.60
N THR A 41 12.51 6.94 0.60
CA THR A 41 12.56 6.11 -0.59
C THR A 41 13.01 4.77 -0.06
N PRO A 42 12.24 3.68 -0.24
CA PRO A 42 12.67 2.38 0.26
C PRO A 42 14.09 2.17 -0.23
N LEU A 43 15.00 1.92 0.72
CA LEU A 43 16.43 1.84 0.46
C LEU A 43 16.77 0.84 -0.65
N ILE A 44 15.83 -0.01 -1.09
CA ILE A 44 15.94 -0.89 -2.25
C ILE A 44 14.61 -0.82 -3.04
N PRO A 45 14.63 -0.56 -4.36
CA PRO A 45 13.40 -0.55 -5.16
C PRO A 45 12.78 -1.96 -5.23
N LEU A 46 11.46 -2.04 -5.20
CA LEU A 46 10.73 -3.31 -5.25
C LEU A 46 10.86 -3.93 -6.67
N ASN A 47 11.23 -5.21 -6.79
CA ASN A 47 11.48 -5.85 -8.09
C ASN A 47 10.20 -5.89 -8.96
N PRO A 48 10.17 -5.23 -10.14
CA PRO A 48 8.96 -5.15 -10.97
C PRO A 48 8.54 -6.52 -11.54
N GLU A 49 9.49 -7.42 -11.83
CA GLU A 49 9.19 -8.77 -12.33
C GLU A 49 8.49 -9.60 -11.24
N ILE A 50 8.90 -9.44 -9.97
CA ILE A 50 8.24 -10.10 -8.84
C ILE A 50 6.85 -9.52 -8.61
N GLN A 51 6.70 -8.19 -8.68
CA GLN A 51 5.41 -7.53 -8.49
C GLN A 51 4.37 -7.97 -9.51
N ALA A 52 4.77 -8.09 -10.79
CA ALA A 52 3.88 -8.52 -11.87
C ALA A 52 3.32 -9.94 -11.67
N LEU A 53 3.98 -10.77 -10.86
CA LEU A 53 3.58 -12.15 -10.60
C LEU A 53 2.74 -12.32 -9.34
N ILE A 54 2.69 -11.33 -8.45
CA ILE A 54 1.89 -11.41 -7.23
C ILE A 54 0.45 -11.02 -7.60
N PRO A 55 -0.55 -11.89 -7.37
CA PRO A 55 -1.94 -11.51 -7.62
C PRO A 55 -2.29 -10.29 -6.77
N PRO A 56 -2.78 -9.18 -7.37
CA PRO A 56 -3.00 -7.93 -6.65
C PRO A 56 -3.98 -8.10 -5.49
N GLU A 57 -4.89 -9.07 -5.58
CA GLU A 57 -5.89 -9.37 -4.55
C GLU A 57 -5.26 -9.88 -3.25
N THR A 58 -4.06 -10.48 -3.32
CA THR A 58 -3.32 -10.96 -2.13
C THR A 58 -2.66 -9.83 -1.34
N GLY A 59 -2.59 -8.63 -1.91
CA GLY A 59 -2.10 -7.41 -1.25
C GLY A 59 -3.14 -6.78 -0.32
N TYR A 60 -4.41 -7.15 -0.45
CA TYR A 60 -5.48 -6.63 0.38
C TYR A 60 -5.84 -7.61 1.51
N PRO A 61 -6.11 -7.12 2.74
CA PRO A 61 -6.61 -7.96 3.82
C PRO A 61 -7.91 -8.66 3.38
N PRO A 62 -8.02 -10.01 3.52
CA PRO A 62 -9.26 -10.70 3.20
C PRO A 62 -10.41 -10.15 4.05
N ARG A 63 -11.54 -9.89 3.39
CA ARG A 63 -12.75 -9.36 4.03
C ARG A 63 -13.76 -10.47 4.24
N MET A 64 -14.29 -10.57 5.45
CA MET A 64 -15.45 -11.42 5.71
C MET A 64 -16.71 -10.74 5.17
N THR A 65 -17.50 -11.50 4.43
CA THR A 65 -18.81 -11.11 3.93
C THR A 65 -19.90 -11.42 4.96
N THR A 66 -21.05 -10.79 4.82
CA THR A 66 -22.19 -10.97 5.74
C THR A 66 -22.83 -12.36 5.66
N ASP A 67 -22.63 -13.08 4.56
CA ASP A 67 -23.10 -14.46 4.36
C ASP A 67 -22.16 -15.52 4.96
N LEU A 68 -21.09 -15.10 5.65
CA LEU A 68 -20.12 -15.96 6.34
C LEU A 68 -19.37 -16.93 5.41
N LYS A 69 -19.39 -16.64 4.11
CA LYS A 69 -18.71 -17.43 3.08
C LYS A 69 -17.71 -16.56 2.36
N TRP A 70 -16.45 -16.90 2.53
CA TRP A 70 -15.39 -16.25 1.79
C TRP A 70 -14.99 -17.08 0.58
N VAL A 71 -14.87 -16.44 -0.58
CA VAL A 71 -14.37 -17.05 -1.82
C VAL A 71 -13.05 -16.37 -2.16
N CYS A 72 -12.06 -17.14 -2.58
CA CYS A 72 -10.78 -16.57 -2.99
C CYS A 72 -10.98 -15.59 -4.15
N PRO A 73 -10.52 -14.34 -4.03
CA PRO A 73 -10.70 -13.34 -5.08
C PRO A 73 -9.73 -13.51 -6.27
N VAL A 74 -8.71 -14.38 -6.14
CA VAL A 74 -7.74 -14.63 -7.22
C VAL A 74 -8.44 -15.31 -8.40
N GLY A 75 -8.27 -14.74 -9.58
CA GLY A 75 -8.93 -15.21 -10.80
C GLY A 75 -8.73 -16.70 -11.08
N GLY A 76 -9.83 -17.43 -11.27
CA GLY A 76 -9.81 -18.87 -11.54
C GLY A 76 -9.66 -19.77 -10.30
N CYS A 77 -9.48 -19.20 -9.10
CA CYS A 77 -9.42 -19.97 -7.88
C CYS A 77 -10.83 -20.31 -7.36
N MET A 78 -11.09 -21.59 -7.10
CA MET A 78 -12.38 -22.09 -6.59
C MET A 78 -12.36 -22.33 -5.07
N TYR A 79 -11.27 -21.97 -4.40
CA TYR A 79 -11.15 -22.16 -2.96
C TYR A 79 -12.14 -21.24 -2.22
N SER A 80 -12.84 -21.80 -1.24
CA SER A 80 -13.80 -21.08 -0.42
C SER A 80 -13.81 -21.59 1.01
N ILE A 81 -14.14 -20.70 1.93
CA ILE A 81 -14.27 -20.96 3.36
C ILE A 81 -15.68 -20.61 3.77
N ASP A 82 -16.45 -21.62 4.18
CA ASP A 82 -17.74 -21.44 4.86
C ASP A 82 -17.49 -21.47 6.38
N LEU A 83 -17.61 -20.33 7.05
CA LEU A 83 -17.39 -20.22 8.50
C LEU A 83 -18.45 -20.99 9.31
N MET A 84 -19.61 -21.27 8.72
CA MET A 84 -20.65 -22.10 9.33
C MET A 84 -20.41 -23.60 9.11
N ARG A 85 -19.54 -23.96 8.16
CA ARG A 85 -19.20 -25.34 7.79
C ARG A 85 -17.69 -25.52 7.58
N LEU A 86 -16.90 -25.15 8.59
CA LEU A 86 -15.44 -25.28 8.55
C LEU A 86 -14.98 -26.74 8.37
N THR A 87 -14.15 -26.98 7.36
CA THR A 87 -13.46 -28.25 7.12
C THR A 87 -12.22 -28.39 7.99
N ASP A 88 -11.66 -29.60 8.10
CA ASP A 88 -10.40 -29.84 8.82
C ASP A 88 -9.21 -29.14 8.15
N GLU A 89 -9.22 -29.04 6.81
CA GLU A 89 -8.20 -28.31 6.05
C GLU A 89 -8.19 -26.82 6.37
N ASN A 90 -9.37 -26.20 6.46
CA ASN A 90 -9.51 -24.77 6.76
C ASN A 90 -8.95 -24.44 8.14
N VAL A 91 -9.15 -25.30 9.14
CA VAL A 91 -8.73 -25.06 10.51
C VAL A 91 -7.35 -25.61 10.85
N ARG A 92 -6.71 -26.35 9.93
CA ARG A 92 -5.35 -26.89 10.07
C ARG A 92 -4.30 -25.85 10.53
N PRO A 93 -4.29 -24.59 10.02
CA PRO A 93 -3.32 -23.59 10.47
C PRO A 93 -3.61 -23.04 11.88
N LEU A 94 -4.80 -23.26 12.43
CA LEU A 94 -5.21 -22.66 13.70
C LEU A 94 -4.72 -23.48 14.91
N PRO A 95 -4.34 -22.81 16.02
CA PRO A 95 -4.11 -23.51 17.28
C PRO A 95 -5.40 -24.16 17.80
N ARG A 96 -5.29 -25.30 18.50
CA ARG A 96 -6.46 -26.08 18.97
C ARG A 96 -7.51 -25.27 19.73
N LYS A 97 -7.09 -24.29 20.55
CA LYS A 97 -7.99 -23.40 21.29
C LYS A 97 -8.85 -22.52 20.36
N HIS A 98 -8.29 -22.09 19.23
CA HIS A 98 -8.99 -21.31 18.21
C HIS A 98 -9.91 -22.20 17.37
N VAL A 99 -9.51 -23.43 17.08
CA VAL A 99 -10.39 -24.41 16.41
C VAL A 99 -11.68 -24.64 17.21
N VAL A 100 -11.56 -24.90 18.51
CA VAL A 100 -12.73 -25.09 19.40
C VAL A 100 -13.60 -23.85 19.43
N PHE A 101 -12.99 -22.66 19.55
CA PHE A 101 -13.69 -21.39 19.53
C PHE A 101 -14.47 -21.17 18.24
N MET A 102 -13.82 -21.31 17.07
CA MET A 102 -14.46 -21.13 15.76
C MET A 102 -15.59 -22.15 15.55
N ARG A 103 -15.38 -23.42 15.92
CA ARG A 103 -16.40 -24.47 15.81
C ARG A 103 -17.57 -24.32 16.78
N SER A 104 -17.42 -23.56 17.87
CA SER A 104 -18.53 -23.31 18.79
C SER A 104 -19.65 -22.49 18.16
N LYS A 105 -19.34 -21.68 17.12
CA LYS A 105 -20.28 -20.75 16.47
C LYS A 105 -20.95 -19.75 17.42
N ARG A 106 -20.37 -19.54 18.62
CA ARG A 106 -20.86 -18.59 19.63
C ARG A 106 -20.10 -17.26 19.58
N TRP A 107 -19.66 -16.87 18.40
CA TRP A 107 -18.83 -15.70 18.16
C TRP A 107 -19.57 -14.67 17.31
N VAL A 108 -19.04 -13.44 17.27
CA VAL A 108 -19.61 -12.32 16.50
C VAL A 108 -18.57 -11.86 15.48
N LEU A 109 -18.99 -11.47 14.27
CA LEU A 109 -18.07 -11.07 13.19
C LEU A 109 -17.14 -9.89 13.53
N GLY A 110 -17.60 -8.99 14.40
CA GLY A 110 -16.78 -7.86 14.87
C GLY A 110 -15.72 -8.25 15.90
N ASP A 111 -15.70 -9.49 16.38
CA ASP A 111 -14.71 -9.97 17.35
C ASP A 111 -13.33 -10.07 16.67
N SER A 112 -12.35 -9.35 17.23
CA SER A 112 -10.97 -9.37 16.75
C SER A 112 -10.39 -10.78 16.72
N ARG A 113 -10.81 -11.66 17.64
CA ARG A 113 -10.38 -13.05 17.67
C ARG A 113 -10.87 -13.83 16.46
N VAL A 114 -12.10 -13.60 16.01
CA VAL A 114 -12.67 -14.22 14.80
C VAL A 114 -11.91 -13.73 13.58
N GLN A 115 -11.64 -12.43 13.51
CA GLN A 115 -10.85 -11.83 12.44
C GLN A 115 -9.47 -12.46 12.36
N THR A 116 -8.72 -12.53 13.47
CA THR A 116 -7.41 -13.18 13.51
C THR A 116 -7.48 -14.63 13.03
N CYS A 117 -8.44 -15.43 13.54
CA CYS A 117 -8.58 -16.81 13.07
C CYS A 117 -8.88 -16.87 11.57
N PHE A 118 -9.72 -15.98 11.05
CA PHE A 118 -10.02 -15.92 9.64
C PHE A 118 -8.79 -15.57 8.78
N TYR A 119 -8.01 -14.57 9.20
CA TYR A 119 -6.73 -14.25 8.55
C TYR A 119 -5.78 -15.46 8.55
N ASP A 120 -5.67 -16.17 9.68
CA ASP A 120 -4.82 -17.35 9.80
C ASP A 120 -5.30 -18.52 8.92
N MET A 121 -6.61 -18.64 8.63
CA MET A 121 -7.14 -19.63 7.70
C MET A 121 -6.86 -19.26 6.23
N VAL A 122 -6.93 -17.98 5.87
CA VAL A 122 -6.71 -17.50 4.49
C VAL A 122 -5.22 -17.37 4.16
N SER A 123 -4.37 -16.99 5.12
CA SER A 123 -2.95 -16.68 4.88
C SER A 123 -2.19 -17.81 4.16
N PRO A 124 -2.30 -19.09 4.56
CA PRO A 124 -1.61 -20.18 3.87
C PRO A 124 -2.08 -20.37 2.42
N HIS A 125 -3.35 -20.07 2.13
CA HIS A 125 -3.89 -20.15 0.79
C HIS A 125 -3.36 -19.02 -0.12
N TYR A 126 -3.24 -17.80 0.40
CA TYR A 126 -2.57 -16.70 -0.31
C TYR A 126 -1.08 -16.99 -0.52
N GLU A 127 -0.40 -17.56 0.48
CA GLU A 127 0.98 -18.00 0.33
C GLU A 127 1.15 -19.04 -0.78
N TRP A 128 0.20 -19.97 -0.91
CA TRP A 128 0.20 -20.94 -2.01
C TRP A 128 0.14 -20.25 -3.38
N HIS A 129 -0.76 -19.28 -3.59
CA HIS A 129 -0.82 -18.51 -4.84
C HIS A 129 0.50 -17.80 -5.17
N ILE A 130 1.14 -17.19 -4.18
CA ILE A 130 2.42 -16.51 -4.36
C ILE A 130 3.51 -17.53 -4.72
N ASN A 131 3.53 -18.68 -4.05
CA ASN A 131 4.51 -19.75 -4.26
C ASN A 131 4.38 -20.41 -5.64
N GLU A 132 3.16 -20.61 -6.15
CA GLU A 132 2.94 -21.16 -7.49
C GLU A 132 3.52 -20.28 -8.60
N ASN A 133 3.57 -18.97 -8.37
CA ASN A 133 4.20 -18.02 -9.29
C ASN A 133 5.72 -17.92 -9.13
N GLY A 134 6.36 -18.86 -8.41
CA GLY A 134 7.81 -18.91 -8.25
C GLY A 134 8.39 -17.89 -7.27
N VAL A 135 7.54 -17.21 -6.51
CA VAL A 135 7.90 -16.17 -5.54
C VAL A 135 7.57 -16.68 -4.13
N ARG A 136 8.33 -16.29 -3.11
CA ARG A 136 8.01 -16.58 -1.71
C ARG A 136 8.05 -15.31 -0.87
N ARG A 137 7.20 -15.26 0.16
CA ARG A 137 7.21 -14.21 1.18
C ARG A 137 8.24 -14.57 2.26
N VAL A 138 9.15 -13.65 2.57
CA VAL A 138 10.20 -13.81 3.59
C VAL A 138 10.05 -12.68 4.60
N LYS A 139 10.25 -12.95 5.90
CA LYS A 139 10.27 -11.88 6.90
C LYS A 139 11.45 -10.94 6.64
N ALA A 140 11.18 -9.64 6.59
CA ALA A 140 12.20 -8.62 6.34
C ALA A 140 12.68 -7.96 7.66
N THR A 141 13.45 -6.89 7.52
CA THR A 141 13.99 -6.06 8.61
C THR A 141 12.87 -5.34 9.38
N LYS A 142 13.19 -4.67 10.49
CA LYS A 142 12.21 -4.04 11.40
C LYS A 142 11.22 -3.07 10.73
N GLU A 143 11.57 -2.53 9.57
CA GLU A 143 10.80 -1.51 8.87
C GLU A 143 9.68 -2.09 7.98
N TYR A 144 9.87 -3.30 7.44
CA TYR A 144 8.88 -3.97 6.60
C TYR A 144 8.58 -5.37 7.14
N PRO A 145 7.31 -5.74 7.38
CA PRO A 145 7.01 -7.05 7.94
C PRO A 145 7.37 -8.21 7.00
N TYR A 146 7.50 -7.95 5.69
CA TYR A 146 7.83 -8.96 4.70
C TYR A 146 8.48 -8.38 3.43
N GLU A 147 9.27 -9.23 2.75
CA GLU A 147 9.88 -9.02 1.44
C GLU A 147 9.53 -10.22 0.54
N PHE A 148 9.39 -9.99 -0.77
CA PHE A 148 9.16 -11.06 -1.74
C PHE A 148 10.46 -11.44 -2.45
N LYS A 149 10.75 -12.74 -2.53
CA LYS A 149 11.97 -13.26 -3.17
C LYS A 149 11.63 -14.37 -4.14
N TRP A 150 12.40 -14.48 -5.22
CA TRP A 150 12.37 -15.66 -6.06
C TRP A 150 12.65 -16.93 -5.25
N ILE A 151 11.91 -18.00 -5.53
CA ILE A 151 12.21 -19.34 -5.02
C ILE A 151 13.56 -19.81 -5.62
N ASN A 152 13.79 -19.54 -6.91
CA ASN A 152 15.01 -19.89 -7.64
C ASN A 152 15.72 -18.64 -8.20
N PRO A 153 16.39 -17.81 -7.37
CA PRO A 153 16.94 -16.52 -7.80
C PRO A 153 17.99 -16.62 -8.91
N ARG A 154 18.63 -17.79 -9.09
CA ARG A 154 19.66 -17.99 -10.14
C ARG A 154 19.11 -18.00 -11.56
N LEU A 155 17.81 -18.21 -11.74
CA LEU A 155 17.15 -18.22 -13.05
C LEU A 155 16.69 -16.83 -13.51
N HIS A 156 16.82 -15.83 -12.64
CA HIS A 156 16.37 -14.47 -12.87
C HIS A 156 17.54 -13.51 -12.90
N LYS A 157 17.34 -12.34 -13.53
CA LYS A 157 18.34 -11.28 -13.50
C LYS A 157 18.51 -10.80 -12.05
N PRO A 158 19.75 -10.52 -11.62
CA PRO A 158 19.98 -9.99 -10.28
C PRO A 158 19.25 -8.67 -10.11
N TRP A 159 18.56 -8.53 -8.98
CA TRP A 159 17.86 -7.32 -8.58
C TRP A 159 18.24 -6.97 -7.13
N PRO A 160 18.46 -5.69 -6.81
CA PRO A 160 18.44 -4.52 -7.70
C PRO A 160 19.55 -4.56 -8.76
N PRO A 161 19.42 -3.83 -9.89
CA PRO A 161 20.45 -3.78 -10.92
C PRO A 161 21.78 -3.30 -10.34
N LEU A 162 22.92 -3.82 -10.82
CA LEU A 162 24.24 -3.46 -10.28
C LEU A 162 24.51 -1.94 -10.34
N GLU A 163 24.06 -1.26 -11.39
CA GLU A 163 24.18 0.20 -11.51
C GLU A 163 23.52 0.96 -10.35
N TRP A 164 22.38 0.45 -9.88
CA TRP A 164 21.67 1.03 -8.75
C TRP A 164 22.48 0.80 -7.46
N VAL A 165 23.02 -0.40 -7.26
CA VAL A 165 23.86 -0.72 -6.08
C VAL A 165 25.09 0.18 -6.05
N ASN A 166 25.77 0.34 -7.18
CA ASN A 166 26.95 1.19 -7.31
C ASN A 166 26.63 2.66 -7.00
N ARG A 167 25.48 3.16 -7.47
CA ARG A 167 25.02 4.53 -7.20
C ARG A 167 24.76 4.76 -5.72
N VAL A 168 24.12 3.81 -5.04
CA VAL A 168 23.82 3.94 -3.61
C VAL A 168 25.08 3.83 -2.76
N SER A 169 26.02 2.95 -3.12
CA SER A 169 27.32 2.87 -2.46
C SER A 169 28.12 4.17 -2.62
N ALA A 170 28.18 4.74 -3.84
CA ALA A 170 28.88 5.99 -4.08
C ALA A 170 28.31 7.15 -3.25
N ARG A 171 26.98 7.28 -3.17
CA ARG A 171 26.34 8.29 -2.32
C ARG A 171 26.69 8.14 -0.83
N ARG A 172 26.73 6.91 -0.33
CA ARG A 172 27.13 6.65 1.07
C ARG A 172 28.57 7.05 1.34
N ASP A 173 29.47 6.80 0.39
CA ASP A 173 30.86 7.18 0.55
C ASP A 173 31.01 8.71 0.51
N ASP A 174 30.26 9.40 -0.36
CA ASP A 174 30.20 10.88 -0.41
C ASP A 174 29.66 11.48 0.92
N ASP A 175 28.56 10.92 1.46
CA ASP A 175 27.96 11.38 2.72
C ASP A 175 28.95 11.21 3.89
N LEU A 176 29.71 10.11 3.94
CA LEU A 176 30.73 9.85 4.96
C LEU A 176 31.95 10.77 4.81
N GLU A 177 32.36 11.09 3.57
CA GLU A 177 33.44 12.04 3.30
C GLU A 177 33.03 13.48 3.68
N GLU A 178 31.78 13.86 3.44
CA GLU A 178 31.24 15.15 3.84
C GLU A 178 31.15 15.27 5.37
N GLU A 179 30.65 14.23 6.05
CA GLU A 179 30.60 14.20 7.52
C GLU A 179 32.02 14.27 8.13
N SER A 180 32.99 13.56 7.56
CA SER A 180 34.40 13.60 7.97
C SER A 180 35.04 14.97 7.74
N SER A 181 34.72 15.63 6.63
CA SER A 181 35.19 16.98 6.29
C SER A 181 34.60 18.03 7.24
N GLN A 182 33.31 17.95 7.55
CA GLN A 182 32.67 18.84 8.52
C GLN A 182 33.24 18.67 9.93
N VAL A 183 33.55 17.45 10.36
CA VAL A 183 34.21 17.18 11.65
C VAL A 183 35.62 17.79 11.68
N ARG A 184 36.36 17.69 10.57
CA ARG A 184 37.73 18.25 10.47
C ARG A 184 37.73 19.78 10.52
N VAL A 185 36.82 20.44 9.82
CA VAL A 185 36.66 21.91 9.84
C VAL A 185 36.25 22.39 11.24
N LYS A 186 35.31 21.71 11.91
CA LYS A 186 34.92 22.04 13.29
C LYS A 186 36.09 21.94 14.27
N LYS A 187 36.99 20.97 14.07
CA LYS A 187 38.18 20.79 14.91
C LYS A 187 39.20 21.91 14.71
N GLU A 188 39.49 22.29 13.47
CA GLU A 188 40.44 23.39 13.18
C GLU A 188 39.95 24.75 13.71
N VAL A 189 38.65 25.03 13.64
CA VAL A 189 38.06 26.26 14.20
C VAL A 189 38.19 26.30 15.73
N LEU A 190 38.05 25.15 16.41
CA LEU A 190 38.25 25.06 17.86
C LEU A 190 39.72 25.27 18.26
N ASP A 191 40.66 24.71 17.50
CA ASP A 191 42.10 24.81 17.78
C ASP A 191 42.64 26.25 17.55
N LEU A 192 42.09 26.97 16.54
CA LEU A 192 42.41 28.38 16.29
C LEU A 192 41.88 29.31 17.39
N ASN A 193 40.67 29.07 17.88
CA ASN A 193 40.09 29.86 18.98
C ASN A 193 40.78 29.60 20.33
N ALA A 194 41.32 28.39 20.54
CA ALA A 194 42.08 28.05 21.74
C ALA A 194 43.49 28.69 21.77
N SER A 195 44.05 29.04 20.61
CA SER A 195 45.38 29.66 20.48
C SER A 195 45.38 31.19 20.56
N ALA A 196 44.20 31.81 20.66
CA ALA A 196 44.00 33.26 20.73
C ALA A 196 43.75 33.79 22.15
N ILE A 197 43.97 32.96 23.18
CA ILE A 197 43.86 33.28 24.63
C ILE A 197 45.24 33.15 25.25
#